data_AF-A0A836RTV7-F1
#
_entry.id   AF-A0A836RTV7-F1
#
_cell.length_a   1.000
_cell.length_b   1.000
_cell.length_c   1.000
_cell.angle_alpha   90.00
_cell.angle_beta   90.00
_cell.angle_gamma   90.00
#
_symmetry.space_group_name_H-M   'P 1'
#
loop_
_entity.id
_entity.type
_entity.pdbx_description
1 polymer ?
#
loop_
_entity_poly.entity_id
_entity_poly.type
_entity_poly.pdbx_seq_one_letter_code
_entity_poly.pdbx_strand_id
1 'polypeptide(L)'
;MSGVNGDPIGDGLSFSLLAPYGYSNNYPEWIESYSGSSQPALKYNNNDYTGALRYDSGVYKTVYFGIGLEQVAVDTNRQIIIERTLDWFGVPTALDESKAELPLAFSLEQNYPNPFNPSTIIRYRLPARQRIAALSYVDLAVYNALGQKIATLVKEKQAAGEYRVIFDATGLASGVYFYRLQAGDFTAIKKMILMR
;
A
#
# COMPACT_ATOMS: atom_id res chain seq x y z
N MET A 1 17.24 25.01 -13.42
CA MET A 1 16.44 24.59 -12.27
C MET A 1 17.37 24.11 -11.18
N SER A 2 17.00 24.41 -9.95
CA SER A 2 17.74 24.03 -8.75
C SER A 2 16.80 23.37 -7.75
N GLY A 3 17.35 22.42 -7.00
CA GLY A 3 16.74 21.81 -5.85
C GLY A 3 16.55 22.78 -4.69
N VAL A 4 15.48 22.59 -3.93
CA VAL A 4 15.35 23.22 -2.61
C VAL A 4 16.19 22.44 -1.60
N ASN A 5 17.03 23.15 -0.84
CA ASN A 5 17.91 22.53 0.15
C ASN A 5 17.10 21.80 1.23
N GLY A 6 17.46 20.55 1.51
CA GLY A 6 16.78 19.70 2.49
C GLY A 6 15.45 19.12 2.01
N ASP A 7 15.04 19.38 0.76
CA ASP A 7 13.88 18.74 0.17
C ASP A 7 14.17 17.29 -0.27
N PRO A 8 13.37 16.30 0.11
CA PRO A 8 13.64 14.89 -0.20
C PRO A 8 13.69 14.56 -1.69
N ILE A 9 13.08 15.40 -2.55
CA ILE A 9 13.10 15.23 -4.01
C ILE A 9 14.19 16.12 -4.61
N GLY A 10 14.16 17.41 -4.27
CA GLY A 10 14.99 18.43 -4.87
C GLY A 10 16.44 18.47 -4.44
N ASP A 11 16.76 18.09 -3.20
CA ASP A 11 18.03 18.49 -2.55
C ASP A 11 19.29 18.14 -3.38
N GLY A 12 20.17 19.13 -3.56
CA GLY A 12 21.41 18.99 -4.34
C GLY A 12 21.24 18.89 -5.86
N LEU A 13 20.03 18.93 -6.42
CA LEU A 13 19.84 18.92 -7.87
C LEU A 13 20.12 20.27 -8.51
N SER A 14 20.77 20.25 -9.67
CA SER A 14 20.92 21.41 -10.55
C SER A 14 20.95 20.95 -12.00
N PHE A 15 20.06 21.47 -12.83
CA PHE A 15 19.92 21.04 -14.22
C PHE A 15 19.29 22.10 -15.13
N SER A 16 19.54 21.96 -16.42
CA SER A 16 18.94 22.79 -17.46
C SER A 16 17.72 22.11 -18.08
N LEU A 17 16.78 22.90 -18.57
CA LEU A 17 15.66 22.43 -19.36
C LEU A 17 15.99 22.51 -20.86
N LEU A 18 15.48 21.57 -21.64
CA LEU A 18 15.47 21.61 -23.09
C LEU A 18 14.41 22.62 -23.54
N ALA A 19 14.83 23.52 -24.42
CA ALA A 19 13.94 24.45 -25.10
C ALA A 19 13.22 23.73 -26.25
N PRO A 20 11.88 23.75 -26.31
CA PRO A 20 11.19 23.40 -27.55
C PRO A 20 11.49 24.49 -28.60
N TYR A 21 12.04 24.11 -29.75
CA TYR A 21 12.09 24.94 -30.97
C TYR A 21 12.77 26.32 -30.83
N GLY A 22 13.89 26.41 -30.10
CA GLY A 22 14.73 27.62 -30.07
C GLY A 22 14.18 28.78 -29.24
N TYR A 23 13.07 28.59 -28.50
CA TYR A 23 12.59 29.55 -27.52
C TYR A 23 13.28 29.37 -26.17
N SER A 24 13.66 30.47 -25.52
CA SER A 24 14.12 30.46 -24.13
C SER A 24 12.97 30.05 -23.21
N ASN A 25 12.84 28.74 -22.95
CA ASN A 25 11.81 28.18 -22.08
C ASN A 25 12.22 28.33 -20.60
N ASN A 26 12.30 29.58 -20.13
CA ASN A 26 12.79 29.86 -18.79
C ASN A 26 11.74 29.52 -17.71
N TYR A 27 10.45 29.45 -18.06
CA TYR A 27 9.31 29.20 -17.16
C TYR A 27 8.11 28.57 -17.90
N PRO A 28 8.16 27.30 -18.32
CA PRO A 28 7.04 26.67 -19.02
C PRO A 28 5.72 26.79 -18.25
N GLU A 29 5.71 26.50 -16.95
CA GLU A 29 4.64 26.84 -16.01
C GLU A 29 5.23 27.04 -14.61
N TRP A 30 5.22 28.27 -14.07
CA TRP A 30 5.57 28.51 -12.68
C TRP A 30 4.32 28.36 -11.81
N ILE A 31 4.48 27.75 -10.63
CA ILE A 31 3.34 27.43 -9.75
C ILE A 31 3.51 28.16 -8.42
N GLU A 32 2.39 28.57 -7.83
CA GLU A 32 2.34 29.10 -6.48
C GLU A 32 1.46 28.24 -5.58
N SER A 33 1.82 28.17 -4.29
CA SER A 33 0.96 27.58 -3.28
C SER A 33 -0.14 28.55 -2.90
N TYR A 34 -1.41 28.14 -3.03
CA TYR A 34 -2.55 28.98 -2.67
C TYR A 34 -2.64 29.30 -1.15
N SER A 35 -1.96 28.54 -0.29
CA SER A 35 -2.02 28.69 1.18
C SER A 35 -0.72 28.37 1.92
N GLY A 36 0.40 28.21 1.21
CA GLY A 36 1.69 27.82 1.80
C GLY A 36 1.74 26.40 2.38
N SER A 37 0.68 25.60 2.21
CA SER A 37 0.60 24.25 2.75
C SER A 37 1.45 23.25 1.97
N SER A 38 1.83 23.58 0.72
CA SER A 38 2.73 22.79 -0.12
C SER A 38 4.17 23.28 -0.02
N GLN A 39 5.12 22.34 -0.05
CA GLN A 39 6.55 22.62 0.01
C GLN A 39 7.15 22.62 -1.39
N PRO A 40 7.97 23.63 -1.77
CA PRO A 40 8.64 23.63 -3.05
C PRO A 40 9.75 22.57 -3.07
N ALA A 41 9.81 21.79 -4.14
CA ALA A 41 10.85 20.79 -4.38
C ALA A 41 11.91 21.30 -5.37
N LEU A 42 11.47 22.01 -6.43
CA LEU A 42 12.34 22.55 -7.46
C LEU A 42 12.01 24.03 -7.70
N LYS A 43 13.05 24.82 -7.97
CA LYS A 43 12.96 26.24 -8.29
C LYS A 43 13.62 26.56 -9.63
N TYR A 44 13.14 27.62 -10.27
CA TYR A 44 13.81 28.22 -11.41
C TYR A 44 14.95 29.13 -10.95
N ASN A 45 16.12 29.01 -11.60
CA ASN A 45 17.38 29.64 -11.16
C ASN A 45 17.34 31.17 -11.12
N ASN A 46 16.44 31.80 -11.88
CA ASN A 46 16.53 33.23 -12.16
C ASN A 46 15.61 34.11 -11.29
N ASN A 47 14.58 33.56 -10.64
CA ASN A 47 13.55 34.36 -9.93
C ASN A 47 12.90 33.64 -8.74
N ASP A 48 13.50 32.58 -8.18
CA ASP A 48 12.95 31.78 -7.07
C ASP A 48 11.57 31.13 -7.30
N TYR A 49 10.96 31.31 -8.48
CA TYR A 49 9.69 30.70 -8.85
C TYR A 49 9.73 29.18 -8.70
N THR A 50 8.62 28.61 -8.23
CA THR A 50 8.53 27.18 -7.98
C THR A 50 8.22 26.44 -9.29
N GLY A 51 9.08 25.48 -9.62
CA GLY A 51 8.94 24.59 -10.77
C GLY A 51 8.43 23.19 -10.40
N ALA A 52 8.48 22.82 -9.13
CA ALA A 52 7.79 21.65 -8.61
C ALA A 52 7.42 21.84 -7.14
N LEU A 53 6.26 21.34 -6.74
CA LEU A 53 5.79 21.36 -5.36
C LEU A 53 5.36 19.97 -4.92
N ARG A 54 5.46 19.73 -3.62
CA ARG A 54 4.92 18.54 -2.97
C ARG A 54 4.00 18.92 -1.82
N TYR A 55 3.04 18.07 -1.55
CA TYR A 55 2.07 18.25 -0.47
C TYR A 55 1.80 16.91 0.21
N ASP A 56 1.78 16.92 1.53
CA ASP A 56 1.46 15.76 2.36
C ASP A 56 0.42 16.17 3.40
N SER A 57 -0.77 15.58 3.30
CA SER A 57 -1.86 15.78 4.28
C SER A 57 -1.85 14.75 5.41
N GLY A 58 -0.98 13.73 5.32
CA GLY A 58 -1.04 12.50 6.12
C GLY A 58 -2.07 11.48 5.62
N VAL A 59 -3.01 11.87 4.75
CA VAL A 59 -4.02 10.98 4.13
C VAL A 59 -3.67 10.71 2.66
N TYR A 60 -3.25 11.74 1.94
CA TYR A 60 -2.78 11.68 0.57
C TYR A 60 -1.54 12.57 0.39
N LYS A 61 -0.73 12.17 -0.58
CA LYS A 61 0.45 12.91 -1.02
C LYS A 61 0.27 13.33 -2.47
N THR A 62 0.84 14.47 -2.85
CA THR A 62 0.84 14.97 -4.22
C THR A 62 2.19 15.59 -4.54
N VAL A 63 2.71 15.31 -5.73
CA VAL A 63 3.83 16.05 -6.33
C VAL A 63 3.35 16.58 -7.66
N TYR A 64 3.51 17.88 -7.89
CA TYR A 64 3.18 18.54 -9.15
C TYR A 64 4.44 19.14 -9.75
N PHE A 65 4.69 18.85 -11.02
CA PHE A 65 5.80 19.40 -11.79
C PHE A 65 5.23 20.41 -12.80
N GLY A 66 5.72 21.65 -12.75
CA GLY A 66 5.45 22.70 -13.75
C GLY A 66 6.30 22.56 -15.01
N ILE A 67 6.97 21.42 -15.14
CA ILE A 67 7.78 21.03 -16.27
C ILE A 67 7.39 19.61 -16.68
N GLY A 68 7.48 19.34 -17.97
CA GLY A 68 7.56 17.97 -18.43
C GLY A 68 8.90 17.37 -18.02
N LEU A 69 8.91 16.15 -17.50
CA LEU A 69 10.16 15.48 -17.11
C LEU A 69 11.07 15.24 -18.33
N GLU A 70 10.50 15.11 -19.51
CA GLU A 70 11.20 15.04 -20.80
C GLU A 70 11.97 16.32 -21.15
N GLN A 71 11.58 17.45 -20.55
CA GLN A 71 12.30 18.71 -20.72
C GLN A 71 13.59 18.74 -19.89
N VAL A 72 13.82 17.85 -18.93
CA VAL A 72 15.09 17.82 -18.19
C VAL A 72 16.21 17.34 -19.12
N ALA A 73 17.24 18.16 -19.35
CA ALA A 73 18.22 17.88 -20.40
C ALA A 73 19.05 16.61 -20.17
N VAL A 74 19.33 16.27 -18.90
CA VAL A 74 20.22 15.16 -18.54
C VAL A 74 19.39 13.98 -18.02
N ASP A 75 19.57 12.82 -18.65
CA ASP A 75 18.86 11.57 -18.33
C ASP A 75 19.01 11.17 -16.86
N THR A 76 20.22 11.28 -16.30
CA THR A 76 20.48 10.98 -14.89
C THR A 76 19.66 11.85 -13.94
N ASN A 77 19.46 13.13 -14.27
CA ASN A 77 18.63 14.01 -13.44
C ASN A 77 17.15 13.63 -13.52
N ARG A 78 16.65 13.19 -14.67
CA ARG A 78 15.28 12.63 -14.79
C ARG A 78 15.10 11.43 -13.87
N GLN A 79 16.07 10.50 -13.93
CA GLN A 79 16.03 9.29 -13.13
C GLN A 79 16.03 9.60 -11.64
N ILE A 80 16.93 10.47 -11.18
CA ILE A 80 17.02 10.86 -9.76
C ILE A 80 15.70 11.53 -9.30
N ILE A 81 15.12 12.42 -10.11
CA ILE A 81 13.85 13.07 -9.77
C ILE A 81 12.74 12.03 -9.60
N ILE A 82 12.63 11.07 -10.52
CA ILE A 82 11.62 10.02 -10.47
C ILE A 82 11.84 9.12 -9.25
N GLU A 83 13.08 8.64 -9.05
CA GLU A 83 13.45 7.76 -7.93
C GLU A 83 13.11 8.40 -6.59
N ARG A 84 13.58 9.63 -6.36
CA ARG A 84 13.31 10.35 -5.11
C ARG A 84 11.84 10.69 -4.91
N THR A 85 11.12 10.96 -5.99
CA THR A 85 9.66 11.16 -5.93
C THR A 85 8.98 9.89 -5.45
N LEU A 86 9.33 8.74 -6.02
CA LEU A 86 8.79 7.43 -5.63
C LEU A 86 9.15 7.06 -4.19
N ASP A 87 10.40 7.27 -3.79
CA ASP A 87 10.87 7.04 -2.42
C ASP A 87 10.12 7.93 -1.42
N TRP A 88 9.87 9.19 -1.77
CA TRP A 88 9.08 10.10 -0.94
C TRP A 88 7.61 9.68 -0.80
N PHE A 89 7.04 9.08 -1.85
CA PHE A 89 5.75 8.40 -1.78
C PHE A 89 5.79 7.11 -0.96
N GLY A 90 6.97 6.62 -0.58
CA GLY A 90 7.16 5.33 0.10
C GLY A 90 6.93 4.14 -0.82
N VAL A 91 7.03 4.34 -2.14
CA VAL A 91 6.96 3.25 -3.10
C VAL A 91 8.31 2.53 -3.07
N PRO A 92 8.37 1.22 -2.74
CA PRO A 92 9.62 0.50 -2.78
C PRO A 92 10.13 0.44 -4.23
N THR A 93 11.23 1.15 -4.50
CA THR A 93 11.97 1.21 -5.77
C THR A 93 13.03 0.11 -5.88
N ALA A 94 13.51 -0.41 -4.75
CA ALA A 94 14.38 -1.58 -4.69
C ALA A 94 13.58 -2.89 -4.86
N LEU A 95 14.06 -3.77 -5.75
CA LEU A 95 13.66 -5.18 -5.76
C LEU A 95 14.38 -5.87 -4.60
N ASP A 96 13.90 -5.63 -3.38
CA ASP A 96 14.46 -6.21 -2.18
C ASP A 96 13.94 -7.65 -2.04
N GLU A 97 14.74 -8.63 -2.48
CA GLU A 97 14.42 -10.08 -2.43
C GLU A 97 14.20 -10.60 -0.98
N SER A 98 14.35 -9.74 0.03
CA SER A 98 14.24 -10.07 1.45
C SER A 98 12.93 -9.63 2.12
N LYS A 99 12.02 -8.93 1.43
CA LYS A 99 10.68 -8.69 1.98
C LYS A 99 9.83 -9.94 1.80
N ALA A 100 9.40 -10.53 2.91
CA ALA A 100 8.39 -11.60 2.93
C ALA A 100 7.27 -11.23 1.94
N GLU A 101 7.15 -12.02 0.86
CA GLU A 101 6.19 -11.74 -0.20
C GLU A 101 4.80 -11.65 0.43
N LEU A 102 4.26 -10.43 0.47
CA LEU A 102 2.88 -10.25 0.91
C LEU A 102 1.99 -11.05 -0.04
N PRO A 103 0.94 -11.71 0.48
CA PRO A 103 0.05 -12.47 -0.37
C PRO A 103 -0.49 -11.64 -1.53
N LEU A 104 -0.49 -12.22 -2.74
CA LEU A 104 -1.01 -11.54 -3.93
C LEU A 104 -2.54 -11.56 -4.00
N ALA A 105 -3.19 -12.49 -3.28
CA ALA A 105 -4.63 -12.67 -3.29
C ALA A 105 -5.16 -13.04 -1.89
N PHE A 106 -6.44 -12.74 -1.67
CA PHE A 106 -7.17 -13.25 -0.52
C PHE A 106 -7.29 -14.77 -0.63
N SER A 107 -7.07 -15.47 0.48
CA SER A 107 -7.31 -16.92 0.54
C SER A 107 -7.77 -17.35 1.92
N LEU A 108 -8.61 -18.40 1.95
CA LEU A 108 -8.98 -19.13 3.15
C LEU A 108 -8.63 -20.60 2.92
N GLU A 109 -7.67 -21.12 3.67
CA GLU A 109 -7.20 -22.49 3.53
C GLU A 109 -8.13 -23.48 4.25
N GLN A 110 -8.02 -24.75 3.87
CA GLN A 110 -8.65 -25.82 4.62
C GLN A 110 -8.01 -25.93 6.01
N ASN A 111 -8.82 -26.04 7.07
CA ASN A 111 -8.32 -26.22 8.42
C ASN A 111 -7.48 -27.51 8.51
N TYR A 112 -6.42 -27.50 9.32
CA TYR A 112 -5.59 -28.68 9.54
C TYR A 112 -5.31 -28.88 11.04
N PRO A 113 -5.53 -30.10 11.59
CA PRO A 113 -6.08 -31.28 10.89
C PRO A 113 -7.56 -31.12 10.50
N ASN A 114 -8.04 -31.91 9.54
CA ASN A 114 -9.46 -32.08 9.22
C ASN A 114 -9.71 -33.51 8.69
N PRO A 115 -10.46 -34.38 9.40
CA PRO A 115 -11.17 -34.12 10.66
C PRO A 115 -10.25 -33.77 11.84
N PHE A 116 -10.76 -33.09 12.87
CA PHE A 116 -9.98 -32.60 14.02
C PHE A 116 -10.59 -33.00 15.36
N ASN A 117 -9.78 -32.99 16.43
CA ASN A 117 -10.20 -33.28 17.81
C ASN A 117 -9.26 -32.64 18.87
N PRO A 118 -9.76 -31.80 19.80
CA PRO A 118 -10.86 -30.85 19.61
C PRO A 118 -10.37 -29.57 18.92
N SER A 119 -9.07 -29.46 18.60
CA SER A 119 -8.48 -28.24 18.05
C SER A 119 -7.98 -28.39 16.61
N THR A 120 -8.03 -27.29 15.88
CA THR A 120 -7.54 -27.20 14.50
C THR A 120 -6.99 -25.80 14.22
N ILE A 121 -6.16 -25.67 13.19
CA ILE A 121 -5.62 -24.38 12.75
C ILE A 121 -6.31 -23.96 11.46
N ILE A 122 -6.86 -22.75 11.45
CA ILE A 122 -7.39 -22.09 10.27
C ILE A 122 -6.35 -21.08 9.78
N ARG A 123 -5.99 -21.15 8.50
CA ARG A 123 -5.05 -20.24 7.87
C ARG A 123 -5.75 -19.41 6.80
N TYR A 124 -5.39 -18.13 6.72
CA TYR A 124 -5.87 -17.25 5.67
C TYR A 124 -4.83 -16.19 5.33
N ARG A 125 -4.99 -15.61 4.14
CA ARG A 125 -4.09 -14.60 3.60
C ARG A 125 -4.87 -13.34 3.24
N LEU A 126 -4.30 -12.19 3.59
CA LEU A 126 -4.81 -10.88 3.25
C LEU A 126 -3.79 -10.19 2.32
N PRO A 127 -4.15 -9.83 1.08
CA PRO A 127 -3.25 -9.15 0.17
C PRO A 127 -3.15 -7.67 0.50
N ALA A 128 -2.04 -7.05 0.10
CA ALA A 128 -1.91 -5.61 0.11
C ALA A 128 -2.78 -5.02 -1.02
N ARG A 129 -3.90 -4.36 -0.68
CA ARG A 129 -4.64 -3.55 -1.66
C ARG A 129 -3.79 -2.31 -1.97
N GLN A 130 -3.36 -2.17 -3.24
CA GLN A 130 -2.69 -1.00 -3.80
C GLN A 130 -1.40 -0.55 -3.09
N ARG A 131 -0.32 -1.37 -3.12
CA ARG A 131 1.09 -1.02 -2.75
C ARG A 131 1.35 -0.33 -1.39
N ILE A 132 0.32 0.04 -0.65
CA ILE A 132 0.29 0.62 0.69
C ILE A 132 -0.34 -0.45 1.57
N ALA A 133 0.21 -0.66 2.76
CA ALA A 133 -0.33 -1.58 3.75
C ALA A 133 -1.70 -1.10 4.26
N ALA A 134 -2.76 -1.31 3.47
CA ALA A 134 -4.12 -1.05 3.89
C ALA A 134 -4.56 -2.09 4.92
N LEU A 135 -5.13 -1.63 6.03
CA LEU A 135 -5.79 -2.51 7.00
C LEU A 135 -7.12 -2.99 6.42
N SER A 136 -7.36 -4.30 6.43
CA SER A 136 -8.66 -4.91 6.12
C SER A 136 -9.42 -5.19 7.41
N TYR A 137 -10.72 -4.86 7.45
CA TYR A 137 -11.57 -5.34 8.54
C TYR A 137 -11.90 -6.81 8.30
N VAL A 138 -11.51 -7.67 9.23
CA VAL A 138 -11.60 -9.13 9.15
C VAL A 138 -12.61 -9.65 10.16
N ASP A 139 -13.59 -10.44 9.69
CA ASP A 139 -14.51 -11.23 10.51
C ASP A 139 -14.37 -12.72 10.14
N LEU A 140 -13.75 -13.49 11.04
CA LEU A 140 -13.64 -14.94 10.93
C LEU A 140 -14.56 -15.57 11.98
N ALA A 141 -15.59 -16.27 11.52
CA ALA A 141 -16.61 -16.85 12.40
C ALA A 141 -16.93 -18.31 12.04
N VAL A 142 -17.33 -19.08 13.04
CA VAL A 142 -17.71 -20.49 12.93
C VAL A 142 -19.22 -20.64 13.08
N TYR A 143 -19.80 -21.53 12.28
CA TYR A 143 -21.23 -21.80 12.16
C TYR A 143 -21.50 -23.31 12.25
N ASN A 144 -22.64 -23.68 12.81
CA ASN A 144 -23.15 -25.05 12.78
C ASN A 144 -23.90 -25.36 11.47
N ALA A 145 -24.37 -26.59 11.29
CA ALA A 145 -25.11 -27.03 10.11
C ALA A 145 -26.46 -26.29 9.89
N LEU A 146 -27.00 -25.64 10.92
CA LEU A 146 -28.21 -24.81 10.83
C LEU A 146 -27.90 -23.35 10.45
N GLY A 147 -26.64 -23.00 10.21
CA GLY A 147 -26.22 -21.64 9.91
C GLY A 147 -26.16 -20.71 11.13
N GLN A 148 -26.26 -21.24 12.34
CA GLN A 148 -26.13 -20.46 13.56
C GLN A 148 -24.65 -20.21 13.85
N LYS A 149 -24.28 -18.95 14.12
CA LYS A 149 -22.92 -18.59 14.52
C LYS A 149 -22.65 -19.08 15.93
N ILE A 150 -21.65 -19.93 16.09
CA ILE A 150 -21.27 -20.53 17.38
C ILE A 150 -20.00 -19.94 17.98
N ALA A 151 -19.14 -19.36 17.15
CA ALA A 151 -17.93 -18.68 17.61
C ALA A 151 -17.53 -17.55 16.67
N THR A 152 -16.90 -16.51 17.22
CA THR A 152 -16.19 -15.48 16.46
C THR A 152 -14.72 -15.60 16.83
N LEU A 153 -13.87 -15.91 15.87
CA LEU A 153 -12.44 -16.17 16.09
C LEU A 153 -11.60 -14.90 15.87
N VAL A 154 -12.01 -14.05 14.93
CA VAL A 154 -11.36 -12.76 14.63
C VAL A 154 -12.44 -11.73 14.30
N LYS A 155 -12.32 -10.52 14.83
CA LYS A 155 -13.21 -9.39 14.52
C LYS A 155 -12.51 -8.04 14.68
N GLU A 156 -11.51 -7.79 13.85
CA GLU A 156 -10.62 -6.62 13.98
C GLU A 156 -10.05 -6.15 12.63
N LYS A 157 -9.30 -5.04 12.66
CA LYS A 157 -8.54 -4.57 11.49
C LYS A 157 -7.17 -5.22 11.48
N GLN A 158 -6.81 -5.86 10.37
CA GLN A 158 -5.53 -6.54 10.19
C GLN A 158 -4.81 -6.04 8.94
N ALA A 159 -3.48 -5.99 9.00
CA ALA A 159 -2.64 -5.63 7.86
C ALA A 159 -2.61 -6.74 6.80
N ALA A 160 -1.99 -6.46 5.66
CA ALA A 160 -1.68 -7.51 4.70
C ALA A 160 -0.70 -8.52 5.32
N GLY A 161 -0.92 -9.81 5.08
CA GLY A 161 -0.10 -10.87 5.64
C GLY A 161 -0.79 -12.23 5.69
N GLU A 162 -0.08 -13.21 6.24
CA GLU A 162 -0.60 -14.53 6.55
C GLU A 162 -0.98 -14.63 8.03
N TYR A 163 -2.14 -15.22 8.30
CA TYR A 163 -2.67 -15.36 9.64
C TYR A 163 -2.99 -16.82 9.95
N ARG A 164 -2.77 -17.19 11.22
CA ARG A 164 -3.08 -18.53 11.76
C ARG A 164 -3.90 -18.36 13.02
N VAL A 165 -5.06 -19.00 13.04
CA VAL A 165 -5.99 -18.93 14.17
C VAL A 165 -6.28 -20.34 14.65
N ILE A 166 -6.09 -20.57 15.94
CA ILE A 166 -6.43 -21.83 16.58
C ILE A 166 -7.92 -21.78 16.92
N PHE A 167 -8.66 -22.79 16.48
CA PHE A 167 -10.03 -23.02 16.92
C PHE A 167 -10.06 -24.23 17.85
N ASP A 168 -10.50 -24.03 19.08
CA ASP A 168 -10.77 -25.08 20.06
C ASP A 168 -12.29 -25.29 20.15
N ALA A 169 -12.73 -26.50 19.79
CA ALA A 169 -14.12 -26.91 19.78
C ALA A 169 -14.52 -27.68 21.05
N THR A 170 -13.77 -27.54 22.15
CA THR A 170 -14.11 -28.18 23.43
C THR A 170 -15.53 -27.81 23.85
N GLY A 171 -16.37 -28.83 24.05
CA GLY A 171 -17.79 -28.66 24.42
C GLY A 171 -18.77 -28.67 23.24
N LEU A 172 -18.29 -28.69 22.00
CA LEU A 172 -19.12 -28.90 20.82
C LEU A 172 -19.32 -30.40 20.52
N ALA A 173 -20.46 -30.74 19.91
CA ALA A 173 -20.77 -32.11 19.50
C ALA A 173 -20.03 -32.49 18.20
N SER A 174 -19.65 -33.76 18.05
CA SER A 174 -19.09 -34.28 16.80
C SER A 174 -20.03 -34.00 15.63
N GLY A 175 -19.48 -33.59 14.49
CA GLY A 175 -20.30 -33.22 13.34
C GLY A 175 -19.63 -32.26 12.37
N VAL A 176 -20.44 -31.74 11.46
CA VAL A 176 -20.01 -30.82 10.40
C VAL A 176 -20.22 -29.38 10.86
N TYR A 177 -19.17 -28.58 10.69
CA TYR A 177 -19.17 -27.14 10.96
C TYR A 177 -18.66 -26.39 9.73
N PHE A 178 -18.95 -25.09 9.68
CA PHE A 178 -18.50 -24.20 8.63
C PHE A 178 -17.79 -23.01 9.25
N TYR A 179 -16.75 -22.51 8.60
CA TYR A 179 -16.13 -21.26 8.97
C TYR A 179 -16.13 -20.32 7.78
N ARG A 180 -16.41 -19.05 8.05
CA ARG A 180 -16.50 -17.97 7.06
C ARG A 180 -15.50 -16.88 7.39
N LEU A 181 -14.70 -16.52 6.40
CA LEU A 181 -13.85 -15.33 6.42
C LEU A 181 -14.51 -14.23 5.59
N GLN A 182 -14.76 -13.08 6.19
CA GLN A 182 -15.11 -11.83 5.53
C GLN A 182 -13.94 -10.84 5.65
N ALA A 183 -13.45 -10.32 4.53
CA ALA A 183 -12.43 -9.28 4.51
C ALA A 183 -12.71 -8.26 3.39
N GLY A 184 -13.34 -7.13 3.76
CA GLY A 184 -13.91 -6.21 2.76
C GLY A 184 -14.93 -6.93 1.87
N ASP A 185 -14.73 -6.88 0.55
CA ASP A 185 -15.60 -7.56 -0.44
C ASP A 185 -15.31 -9.06 -0.58
N PHE A 186 -14.19 -9.54 -0.03
CA PHE A 186 -13.84 -10.96 -0.10
C PHE A 186 -14.63 -11.74 0.94
N THR A 187 -15.28 -12.82 0.48
CA THR A 187 -15.96 -13.78 1.34
C THR A 187 -15.57 -15.19 0.93
N ALA A 188 -15.12 -16.01 1.88
CA ALA A 188 -14.86 -17.43 1.66
C ALA A 188 -15.43 -18.27 2.78
N ILE A 189 -15.97 -19.44 2.43
CA ILE A 189 -16.53 -20.41 3.38
C ILE A 189 -15.87 -21.76 3.15
N LYS A 190 -15.54 -22.45 4.23
CA LYS A 190 -14.99 -23.80 4.21
C LYS A 190 -15.68 -24.67 5.25
N LYS A 191 -15.74 -25.97 4.96
CA LYS A 191 -16.35 -27.00 5.81
C LYS A 191 -15.28 -27.70 6.63
N MET A 192 -15.55 -28.00 7.89
CA MET A 192 -14.69 -28.79 8.77
C MET A 192 -15.49 -29.87 9.51
N ILE A 193 -14.81 -30.94 9.91
CA ILE A 193 -15.42 -32.10 10.58
C ILE A 193 -14.76 -32.24 11.95
N LEU A 194 -15.55 -32.06 13.01
CA LEU A 194 -15.13 -32.34 14.38
C LEU A 194 -15.40 -33.81 14.68
N MET A 195 -14.38 -34.55 15.09
CA MET A 195 -14.51 -35.88 15.66
C MET A 195 -14.13 -35.82 17.13
N ARG A 196 -14.88 -36.54 17.95
CA ARG A 196 -14.63 -36.68 19.38
C ARG A 196 -14.77 -38.13 19.76
#